data_AF-A0A9L0KEU2-F1
#
_entry.id   AF-A0A9L0KEU2-F1
#
_cell.length_a   1.000
_cell.length_b   1.000
_cell.length_c   1.000
_cell.angle_alpha   90.00
_cell.angle_beta   90.00
_cell.angle_gamma   90.00
#
_symmetry.space_group_name_H-M   'P 1'
#
loop_
_entity.id
_entity.type
_entity.pdbx_description
1 polymer ?
#
loop_
_entity_poly.entity_id
_entity_poly.type
_entity_poly.pdbx_seq_one_letter_code
_entity_poly.pdbx_strand_id
1 'polypeptide(L)'
;MSVVAVLPALARMLAVSRRHLVSPSLSMTAFRCFYRGDSPTDSQKDLIEIPLPPWQERTDESIETKRARLLYESRKRGMLENCILLSLFAKEHLHHMTEKQLNLYDRLINEPSNDWDIYYWATGEASTLS
;
A
#
# COMPACT_ATOMS: atom_id res chain seq x y z
N MET A 1 -5.31 77.37 -8.39
CA MET A 1 -5.10 76.59 -7.15
C MET A 1 -5.81 75.25 -7.31
N SER A 2 -5.03 74.17 -7.41
CA SER A 2 -5.37 72.73 -7.29
C SER A 2 -6.50 72.10 -8.14
N VAL A 3 -6.17 71.31 -9.18
CA VAL A 3 -6.14 69.81 -9.27
C VAL A 3 -7.52 69.16 -9.09
N VAL A 4 -7.99 68.29 -9.99
CA VAL A 4 -7.60 66.87 -10.08
C VAL A 4 -7.80 66.34 -11.51
N ALA A 5 -6.80 65.59 -11.97
CA ALA A 5 -6.81 64.83 -13.21
C ALA A 5 -7.63 63.55 -13.08
N VAL A 6 -8.36 63.18 -14.14
CA VAL A 6 -8.86 61.80 -14.32
C VAL A 6 -8.55 61.39 -15.76
N LEU A 7 -7.52 60.55 -15.89
CA LEU A 7 -7.13 59.90 -17.15
C LEU A 7 -8.06 58.70 -17.44
N PRO A 8 -8.25 58.34 -18.72
CA PRO A 8 -9.18 57.31 -19.15
C PRO A 8 -8.57 55.91 -19.05
N ALA A 9 -9.29 54.95 -18.47
CA ALA A 9 -8.91 53.54 -18.55
C ALA A 9 -9.56 52.89 -19.78
N LEU A 10 -8.79 52.80 -20.86
CA LEU A 10 -9.12 52.00 -22.06
C LEU A 10 -9.26 50.52 -21.67
N ALA A 11 -10.49 50.01 -21.73
CA ALA A 11 -10.77 48.58 -21.62
C ALA A 11 -10.12 47.84 -22.80
N ARG A 12 -9.01 47.14 -22.53
CA ARG A 12 -8.36 46.25 -23.49
C ARG A 12 -9.22 45.01 -23.69
N MET A 13 -9.96 45.00 -24.80
CA MET A 13 -10.40 43.79 -25.48
C MET A 13 -9.22 42.85 -25.67
N LEU A 14 -9.27 41.65 -25.10
CA LEU A 14 -8.54 40.50 -25.61
C LEU A 14 -9.52 39.33 -25.69
N ALA A 15 -9.99 39.11 -26.92
CA ALA A 15 -10.85 38.04 -27.31
C ALA A 15 -10.23 36.67 -26.97
N VAL A 16 -11.04 35.78 -26.41
CA VAL A 16 -10.73 34.37 -26.21
C VAL A 16 -10.42 33.75 -27.57
N SER A 17 -9.16 33.40 -27.79
CA SER A 17 -8.71 32.65 -28.96
C SER A 17 -9.14 31.19 -28.82
N ARG A 18 -10.26 30.83 -29.47
CA ARG A 18 -10.77 29.47 -29.57
C ARG A 18 -9.91 28.71 -30.58
N ARG A 19 -8.85 28.05 -30.10
CA ARG A 19 -8.00 27.23 -30.96
C ARG A 19 -8.74 25.94 -31.29
N HIS A 20 -9.25 25.87 -32.51
CA HIS A 20 -9.75 24.64 -33.11
C HIS A 20 -8.58 23.67 -33.30
N LEU A 21 -8.48 22.66 -32.43
CA LEU A 21 -7.66 21.49 -32.70
C LEU A 21 -8.58 20.43 -33.31
N VAL A 22 -8.48 20.32 -34.63
CA VAL A 22 -9.04 19.24 -35.42
C VAL A 22 -8.44 17.93 -34.90
N SER A 23 -9.27 17.08 -34.33
CA SER A 23 -8.91 15.74 -33.88
C SER A 23 -8.63 14.85 -35.10
N PRO A 24 -7.44 14.24 -35.23
CA PRO A 24 -7.23 13.22 -36.25
C PRO A 24 -8.02 11.98 -35.83
N SER A 25 -8.95 11.56 -36.68
CA SER A 25 -9.62 10.27 -36.57
C SER A 25 -8.60 9.15 -36.84
N LEU A 26 -7.91 8.72 -35.78
CA LEU A 26 -7.23 7.43 -35.79
C LEU A 26 -8.33 6.38 -35.87
N SER A 27 -8.48 5.82 -37.06
CA SER A 27 -9.21 4.56 -37.29
C SER A 27 -8.61 3.52 -36.35
N MET A 28 -9.23 3.34 -35.20
CA MET A 28 -8.96 2.25 -34.29
C MET A 28 -9.49 0.99 -34.95
N THR A 29 -8.66 0.35 -35.78
CA THR A 29 -8.86 -1.06 -36.08
C THR A 29 -8.85 -1.75 -34.72
N ALA A 30 -10.03 -2.18 -34.26
CA ALA A 30 -10.16 -2.91 -33.02
C ALA A 30 -9.31 -4.17 -33.15
N PHE A 31 -8.10 -4.14 -32.59
CA PHE A 31 -7.39 -5.35 -32.24
C PHE A 31 -8.23 -6.04 -31.18
N ARG A 32 -9.21 -6.81 -31.63
CA ARG A 32 -9.86 -7.80 -30.79
C ARG A 32 -8.80 -8.85 -30.51
N CYS A 33 -8.01 -8.61 -29.47
CA CYS A 33 -7.20 -9.65 -28.87
C CYS A 33 -8.16 -10.61 -28.16
N PHE A 34 -8.83 -11.45 -28.95
CA PHE A 34 -9.53 -12.61 -28.43
C PHE A 34 -8.45 -13.63 -28.05
N TYR A 35 -8.05 -13.64 -26.78
CA TYR A 35 -7.49 -14.84 -26.20
C TYR A 35 -8.57 -15.92 -26.30
N ARG A 36 -8.43 -16.82 -27.29
CA ARG A 36 -9.16 -18.08 -27.33
C ARG A 36 -8.54 -18.96 -26.25
N GLY A 37 -9.16 -18.96 -25.07
CA GLY A 37 -8.71 -19.67 -23.88
C GLY A 37 -8.87 -21.19 -23.98
N ASP A 38 -8.27 -21.81 -24.99
CA ASP A 38 -8.05 -23.25 -25.01
C ASP A 38 -6.65 -23.53 -24.45
N SER A 39 -6.44 -23.24 -23.16
CA SER A 39 -5.27 -23.72 -22.43
C SER A 39 -5.57 -25.12 -21.91
N PRO A 40 -4.87 -26.18 -22.37
CA PRO A 40 -5.10 -27.53 -21.89
C PRO A 40 -4.60 -27.61 -20.45
N THR A 41 -5.55 -27.78 -19.52
CA THR A 41 -5.39 -28.18 -18.12
C THR A 41 -4.11 -27.65 -17.47
N ASP A 42 -4.24 -26.53 -16.77
CA ASP A 42 -3.27 -26.02 -15.81
C ASP A 42 -2.91 -27.16 -14.85
N SER A 43 -1.88 -27.90 -15.25
CA SER A 43 -1.41 -29.07 -14.56
C SER A 43 -0.63 -28.47 -13.42
N GLN A 44 -1.11 -28.68 -12.20
CA GLN A 44 -0.55 -28.25 -10.90
C GLN A 44 0.89 -28.77 -10.66
N LYS A 45 1.77 -28.57 -11.62
CA LYS A 45 3.16 -29.00 -11.73
C LYS A 45 4.10 -27.80 -11.81
N ASP A 46 3.56 -26.60 -12.06
CA ASP A 46 4.31 -25.35 -12.09
C ASP A 46 4.32 -24.62 -10.73
N LEU A 47 3.78 -25.24 -9.67
CA LEU A 47 3.95 -24.77 -8.29
C LEU A 47 5.37 -25.10 -7.80
N ILE A 48 6.36 -24.34 -8.27
CA ILE A 48 7.68 -24.32 -7.63
C ILE A 48 7.51 -23.51 -6.33
N GLU A 49 7.32 -24.21 -5.22
CA GLU A 49 7.36 -23.62 -3.89
C GLU A 49 8.81 -23.18 -3.63
N ILE A 50 9.06 -21.88 -3.74
CA ILE A 50 10.37 -21.30 -3.39
C ILE A 50 10.42 -21.28 -1.86
N PRO A 51 11.30 -22.09 -1.22
CA PRO A 51 11.38 -22.10 0.23
C PRO A 51 11.89 -20.74 0.70
N LEU A 52 11.06 -20.02 1.47
CA LEU A 52 11.47 -18.79 2.12
C LEU A 52 12.51 -19.10 3.20
N PRO A 53 13.50 -18.22 3.41
CA PRO A 53 14.46 -18.40 4.51
C PRO A 53 13.72 -18.39 5.85
N PRO A 54 14.13 -19.22 6.82
CA PRO A 54 13.52 -19.21 8.15
C PRO A 54 13.73 -17.85 8.81
N TRP A 55 12.70 -17.35 9.48
CA TRP A 55 12.81 -16.13 10.26
C TRP A 55 13.82 -16.31 11.40
N GLN A 56 14.68 -15.31 11.61
CA GLN A 56 15.71 -15.32 12.64
C GLN A 56 15.54 -14.13 13.58
N GLU A 57 15.47 -14.41 14.88
CA GLU A 57 15.36 -13.40 15.92
C GLU A 57 16.65 -12.58 16.01
N ARG A 58 16.50 -11.25 16.06
CA ARG A 58 17.61 -10.32 16.27
C ARG A 58 17.70 -9.92 17.74
N THR A 59 18.84 -10.22 18.35
CA THR A 59 19.10 -10.01 19.79
C THR A 59 20.19 -8.97 20.07
N ASP A 60 20.81 -8.43 19.03
CA ASP A 60 21.97 -7.52 19.11
C ASP A 60 21.57 -6.02 19.09
N GLU A 61 20.28 -5.71 18.94
CA GLU A 61 19.77 -4.34 18.88
C GLU A 61 19.29 -3.80 20.24
N SER A 62 19.38 -2.47 20.43
CA SER A 62 18.81 -1.81 21.60
C SER A 62 17.27 -1.87 21.58
N ILE A 63 16.64 -1.80 22.75
CA ILE A 63 15.17 -1.86 22.91
C ILE A 63 14.47 -0.75 22.09
N GLU A 64 15.06 0.45 22.04
CA GLU A 64 14.50 1.58 21.27
C GLU A 64 14.57 1.32 19.76
N THR A 65 15.69 0.78 19.27
CA THR A 65 15.85 0.40 17.86
C THR A 65 14.87 -0.72 17.48
N LYS A 66 14.72 -1.74 18.34
CA LYS A 66 13.74 -2.82 18.16
C LYS A 66 12.32 -2.27 18.05
N ARG A 67 11.92 -1.35 18.93
CA ARG A 67 10.59 -0.69 18.88
C ARG A 67 10.38 0.08 17.56
N ALA A 68 11.38 0.84 17.13
CA ALA A 68 11.29 1.59 15.87
C ALA A 68 11.16 0.65 14.65
N ARG A 69 11.93 -0.44 14.63
CA ARG A 69 11.85 -1.48 13.60
C ARG A 69 10.48 -2.15 13.58
N LEU A 70 10.01 -2.64 14.73
CA LEU A 70 8.70 -3.31 14.84
C LEU A 70 7.54 -2.39 14.44
N LEU A 71 7.62 -1.10 14.77
CA LEU A 71 6.65 -0.11 14.33
C LEU A 71 6.65 0.06 12.80
N TYR A 72 7.84 0.05 12.19
CA TYR A 72 7.98 0.11 10.73
C TYR A 72 7.41 -1.15 10.06
N GLU A 73 7.77 -2.33 10.53
CA GLU A 73 7.30 -3.62 10.01
C GLU A 73 5.78 -3.78 10.15
N SER A 74 5.20 -3.25 11.23
CA SER A 74 3.73 -3.23 11.43
C SER A 74 3.01 -2.39 10.38
N ARG A 75 3.66 -1.35 9.84
CA ARG A 75 3.09 -0.43 8.83
C ARG A 75 3.38 -0.86 7.39
N LYS A 76 4.30 -1.80 7.17
CA LYS A 76 4.76 -2.22 5.85
C LYS A 76 4.23 -3.59 5.48
N ARG A 77 2.90 -3.74 5.53
CA ARG A 77 2.19 -4.98 5.18
C ARG A 77 1.55 -4.89 3.81
N GLY A 78 1.35 -6.03 3.16
CA GLY A 78 0.76 -6.10 1.82
C GLY A 78 -0.72 -5.73 1.79
N MET A 79 -1.40 -5.85 2.95
CA MET A 79 -2.83 -5.63 3.12
C MET A 79 -3.11 -4.41 4.03
N LEU A 80 -4.13 -3.62 3.69
CA LEU A 80 -4.45 -2.36 4.37
C LEU A 80 -5.12 -2.59 5.72
N GLU A 81 -5.93 -3.63 5.82
CA GLU A 81 -6.62 -4.10 7.02
C GLU A 81 -5.61 -4.37 8.14
N ASN A 82 -4.57 -5.16 7.84
CA ASN A 82 -3.49 -5.43 8.79
C ASN A 82 -2.65 -4.20 9.10
N CYS A 83 -2.36 -3.37 8.09
CA CYS A 83 -1.66 -2.11 8.32
C CYS A 83 -2.38 -1.26 9.37
N ILE A 84 -3.70 -1.11 9.28
CA ILE A 84 -4.48 -0.31 10.23
C ILE A 84 -4.47 -0.96 11.62
N LEU A 85 -4.80 -2.25 11.71
CA LEU A 85 -4.88 -2.97 12.98
C LEU A 85 -3.54 -2.93 13.73
N LEU A 86 -2.46 -3.36 13.06
CA LEU A 86 -1.14 -3.46 13.68
C LEU A 86 -0.51 -2.09 13.93
N SER A 87 -0.73 -1.09 13.07
CA SER A 87 -0.15 0.25 13.30
C SER A 87 -0.74 0.96 14.51
N LEU A 88 -2.05 0.79 14.76
CA LEU A 88 -2.72 1.33 15.94
C LEU A 88 -2.25 0.60 17.21
N PHE A 89 -2.24 -0.73 17.18
CA PHE A 89 -1.75 -1.55 18.29
C PHE A 89 -0.29 -1.23 18.64
N ALA A 90 0.59 -1.20 17.62
CA ALA A 90 2.00 -0.91 17.79
C ALA A 90 2.22 0.48 18.39
N LYS A 91 1.47 1.49 17.95
CA LYS A 91 1.61 2.87 18.45
C LYS A 91 1.29 2.98 19.94
N GLU A 92 0.30 2.23 20.44
CA GLU A 92 -0.14 2.33 21.84
C GLU A 92 0.66 1.42 22.77
N HIS A 93 0.97 0.20 22.33
CA HIS A 93 1.54 -0.82 23.20
C HIS A 93 3.07 -0.92 23.14
N LEU A 94 3.75 -0.60 22.02
CA LEU A 94 5.21 -0.79 21.91
C LEU A 94 6.00 -0.02 22.96
N HIS A 95 5.53 1.17 23.37
CA HIS A 95 6.20 2.00 24.38
C HIS A 95 6.17 1.37 25.78
N HIS A 96 5.13 0.60 26.08
CA HIS A 96 4.89 0.00 27.40
C HIS A 96 5.37 -1.45 27.50
N MET A 97 5.64 -2.11 26.37
CA MET A 97 6.08 -3.49 26.33
C MET A 97 7.52 -3.68 26.84
N THR A 98 7.70 -4.78 27.55
CA THR A 98 9.01 -5.33 27.95
C THR A 98 9.71 -6.02 26.77
N GLU A 99 11.02 -6.23 26.86
CA GLU A 99 11.80 -6.90 25.81
C GLU A 99 11.22 -8.28 25.42
N LYS A 100 10.80 -9.08 26.40
CA LYS A 100 10.16 -10.39 26.13
C LYS A 100 8.89 -10.24 25.28
N GLN A 101 8.06 -9.25 25.59
CA GLN A 101 6.84 -8.97 24.83
C GLN A 101 7.15 -8.46 23.41
N LEU A 102 8.20 -7.64 23.26
CA LEU A 102 8.66 -7.20 21.94
C LEU A 102 9.11 -8.39 21.08
N ASN A 103 9.83 -9.36 21.65
CA ASN A 103 10.25 -10.55 20.92
C ASN A 103 9.07 -11.45 20.54
N LEU A 104 8.07 -11.59 21.43
CA LEU A 104 6.83 -12.29 21.10
C LEU A 104 6.06 -11.59 19.97
N TYR A 105 6.02 -10.26 19.99
CA TYR A 105 5.39 -9.47 18.93
C TYR A 105 6.14 -9.59 17.61
N ASP A 106 7.48 -9.54 17.64
CA ASP A 106 8.36 -9.73 16.48
C ASP A 106 8.09 -11.08 15.80
N ARG A 107 7.99 -12.15 16.61
CA ARG A 107 7.63 -13.47 16.12
C ARG A 107 6.22 -13.49 15.53
N LEU A 108 5.21 -12.98 16.24
CA LEU A 108 3.82 -12.97 15.78
C LEU A 108 3.66 -12.34 14.39
N ILE A 109 4.36 -11.23 14.13
CA ILE A 109 4.21 -10.50 12.88
C ILE A 109 5.10 -11.05 11.75
N ASN A 110 6.26 -11.64 12.06
CA ASN A 110 7.25 -12.03 11.04
C ASN A 110 7.38 -13.55 10.80
N GLU A 111 6.84 -14.39 11.69
CA GLU A 111 6.76 -15.84 11.52
C GLU A 111 5.82 -16.29 10.38
N PRO A 112 4.59 -15.74 10.24
CA PRO A 112 3.71 -16.14 9.16
C PRO A 112 4.21 -15.60 7.81
N SER A 113 4.22 -16.47 6.80
CA SER A 113 4.56 -16.08 5.43
C SER A 113 3.42 -15.30 4.75
N ASN A 114 2.20 -15.38 5.29
CA ASN A 114 1.01 -14.75 4.73
C ASN A 114 0.34 -13.81 5.75
N ASP A 115 0.11 -12.57 5.33
CA ASP A 115 -0.58 -11.56 6.14
C ASP A 115 -2.05 -11.94 6.44
N TRP A 116 -2.72 -12.74 5.59
CA TRP A 116 -4.09 -13.17 5.85
C TRP A 116 -4.23 -14.03 7.13
N ASP A 117 -3.22 -14.82 7.47
CA ASP A 117 -3.25 -15.65 8.67
C ASP A 117 -3.31 -14.78 9.94
N ILE A 118 -2.51 -13.70 9.97
CA ILE A 118 -2.53 -12.71 11.05
C ILE A 118 -3.92 -12.09 11.20
N TYR A 119 -4.57 -11.77 10.08
CA TYR A 119 -5.91 -11.20 10.09
C TYR A 119 -6.93 -12.18 10.70
N TYR A 120 -6.94 -13.43 10.24
CA TYR A 120 -7.86 -14.45 10.74
C TYR A 120 -7.61 -14.83 12.20
N TRP A 121 -6.35 -14.77 12.68
CA TRP A 121 -6.04 -14.92 14.10
C TRP A 121 -6.60 -13.77 14.93
N ALA A 122 -6.50 -12.54 14.40
CA ALA A 122 -7.03 -11.35 15.07
C ALA A 122 -8.57 -11.31 15.10
N THR A 123 -9.24 -11.79 14.04
CA THR A 123 -10.71 -11.84 13.96
C THR A 123 -11.31 -13.09 14.60
N GLY A 124 -10.50 -14.11 14.91
CA GLY A 124 -10.93 -15.37 15.55
C GLY A 124 -11.54 -16.40 14.59
N GLU A 125 -11.61 -16.11 13.29
CA GLU A 125 -12.23 -16.96 12.27
C GLU A 125 -11.38 -18.20 11.92
N ALA A 126 -10.09 -18.19 12.24
CA ALA A 126 -9.16 -19.29 11.97
C ALA A 126 -9.52 -20.61 12.68
N SER A 127 -10.37 -20.56 13.73
CA SER A 127 -10.68 -21.72 14.59
C SER A 127 -11.96 -22.48 14.19
N THR A 128 -12.68 -22.01 13.17
CA THR A 128 -14.01 -22.57 12.80
C THR A 128 -13.99 -23.72 11.78
N LEU A 129 -12.80 -24.17 11.36
CA LEU A 129 -12.63 -25.34 10.49
C LEU A 129 -11.96 -26.48 11.29
N SER A 130 -12.72 -27.09 12.21
CA SER A 130 -12.37 -28.39 12.81
C SER A 130 -13.45 -29.42 12.51
#